data_AF-A0A2T9YN21-F1
#
_entry.id   AF-A0A2T9YN21-F1
#
_cell.length_a   1.000
_cell.length_b   1.000
_cell.length_c   1.000
_cell.angle_alpha   90.00
_cell.angle_beta   90.00
_cell.angle_gamma   90.00
#
_symmetry.space_group_name_H-M   'P 1'
#
loop_
_entity.id
_entity.type
_entity.pdbx_description
1 polymer ?
#
loop_
_entity_poly.entity_id
_entity_poly.type
_entity_poly.pdbx_seq_one_letter_code
_entity_poly.pdbx_strand_id
1 'polypeptide(L)'
;MENLAIYLFRNLKTKQVLVSKSSNFLNNNQLLKQFTNNAIKPLLVRPDMWSPMVVLHGFKSIDLQNNMFSLLSTPVPPPETVIQRSGISLEEYKRFPLEKKREFERNMIEPKLDQLCRAILFLNYKKIDYSLTLFWENYAFMNSITRETLKWPENISHKKLDLVKGNMILNPELRKLSKIKI
;
A
#
# COMPACT_ATOMS: atom_id res chain seq x y z
N MET A 1 -15.98 -9.49 17.62
CA MET A 1 -15.89 -9.08 16.21
C MET A 1 -14.44 -9.15 15.80
N GLU A 2 -14.13 -9.89 14.74
CA GLU A 2 -12.78 -9.97 14.19
C GLU A 2 -12.39 -8.60 13.63
N ASN A 3 -11.23 -8.11 14.04
CA ASN A 3 -10.74 -6.77 13.72
C ASN A 3 -10.09 -6.74 12.33
N LEU A 4 -10.84 -6.98 11.26
CA LEU A 4 -10.31 -7.08 9.90
C LEU A 4 -9.35 -5.92 9.53
N ALA A 5 -8.24 -6.25 8.85
CA ALA A 5 -7.21 -5.28 8.46
C ALA A 5 -6.61 -5.57 7.08
N ILE A 6 -6.05 -4.55 6.45
CA ILE A 6 -5.25 -4.66 5.22
C ILE A 6 -3.91 -3.98 5.47
N TYR A 7 -2.84 -4.65 5.10
CA TYR A 7 -1.46 -4.23 5.32
C TYR A 7 -0.83 -3.88 3.97
N LEU A 8 -0.22 -2.71 3.89
CA LEU A 8 0.63 -2.30 2.78
C LEU A 8 2.08 -2.38 3.27
N PHE A 9 2.84 -3.33 2.74
CA PHE A 9 4.25 -3.51 3.05
C PHE A 9 5.09 -2.86 1.95
N ARG A 10 6.06 -2.02 2.33
CA ARG A 10 7.06 -1.50 1.40
C ARG A 10 8.34 -2.30 1.51
N ASN A 11 8.97 -2.55 0.37
CA ASN A 11 10.34 -3.03 0.34
C ASN A 11 11.28 -1.87 0.64
N LEU A 12 12.12 -2.00 1.66
CA LEU A 12 13.00 -0.94 2.14
C LEU A 12 14.07 -0.52 1.12
N LYS A 13 14.45 -1.42 0.20
CA LYS A 13 15.45 -1.17 -0.84
C LYS A 13 14.82 -0.74 -2.16
N THR A 14 13.79 -1.47 -2.62
CA THR A 14 13.23 -1.25 -3.97
C THR A 14 12.06 -0.29 -4.00
N LYS A 15 11.50 0.11 -2.84
CA LYS A 15 10.29 0.94 -2.74
C LYS A 15 9.05 0.33 -3.40
N GLN A 16 9.10 -0.97 -3.70
CA GLN A 16 7.93 -1.73 -4.15
C GLN A 16 6.96 -1.90 -3.00
N VAL A 17 5.66 -1.91 -3.29
CA VAL A 17 4.62 -2.01 -2.27
C VAL A 17 3.75 -3.24 -2.55
N LEU A 18 3.55 -4.05 -1.50
CA LEU A 18 2.76 -5.27 -1.51
C LEU A 18 1.55 -5.11 -0.59
N VAL A 19 0.38 -5.52 -1.04
CA VAL A 19 -0.85 -5.50 -0.24
C VAL A 19 -1.16 -6.90 0.28
N SER A 20 -1.50 -7.04 1.56
CA SER A 20 -1.85 -8.32 2.20
C SER A 20 -2.99 -8.13 3.20
N LYS A 21 -3.83 -9.16 3.39
CA LYS A 21 -4.79 -9.21 4.51
C LYS A 21 -4.18 -9.76 5.80
N SER A 22 -3.03 -10.40 5.70
CA SER A 22 -2.29 -10.98 6.82
C SER A 22 -1.07 -10.13 7.15
N SER A 23 -0.77 -10.03 8.45
CA SER A 23 0.47 -9.44 8.96
C SER A 23 1.69 -10.29 8.61
N ASN A 24 1.51 -11.61 8.44
CA ASN A 24 2.51 -12.53 7.93
C ASN A 24 2.18 -12.90 6.48
N PHE A 25 2.88 -12.29 5.54
CA PHE A 25 2.70 -12.50 4.10
C PHE A 25 3.86 -13.27 3.46
N LEU A 26 4.90 -13.58 4.24
CA LEU A 26 6.10 -14.25 3.76
C LEU A 26 5.72 -15.61 3.15
N ASN A 27 6.41 -16.00 2.08
CA ASN A 27 6.16 -17.23 1.32
C ASN A 27 4.78 -17.31 0.63
N ASN A 28 3.92 -16.30 0.72
CA ASN A 28 2.69 -16.25 -0.07
C ASN A 28 2.98 -15.77 -1.50
N ASN A 29 3.45 -16.69 -2.34
CA ASN A 29 3.80 -16.41 -3.74
C ASN A 29 2.62 -15.92 -4.58
N GLN A 30 1.37 -16.10 -4.16
CA GLN A 30 0.22 -15.58 -4.89
C GLN A 30 0.18 -14.04 -4.87
N LEU A 31 0.71 -13.41 -3.81
CA LEU A 31 0.79 -11.95 -3.71
C LEU A 31 1.73 -11.33 -4.74
N LEU A 32 2.66 -12.14 -5.30
CA LEU A 32 3.54 -11.69 -6.38
C LEU A 32 2.77 -11.34 -7.66
N LYS A 33 1.52 -11.75 -7.82
CA LYS A 33 0.67 -11.36 -8.95
C LYS A 33 0.39 -9.84 -9.00
N GLN A 34 0.62 -9.12 -7.90
CA GLN A 34 0.51 -7.66 -7.85
C GLN A 34 1.62 -6.94 -8.63
N PHE A 35 2.72 -7.65 -8.97
CA PHE A 35 3.81 -7.15 -9.80
C PHE A 35 3.70 -7.74 -11.21
N THR A 36 3.40 -6.88 -12.19
CA THR A 36 3.24 -7.25 -13.60
C THR A 36 4.58 -7.52 -14.28
N ASN A 37 5.57 -6.66 -14.05
CA ASN A 37 6.88 -6.79 -14.66
C ASN A 37 7.71 -7.87 -13.93
N ASN A 38 7.83 -9.04 -14.55
CA ASN A 38 8.58 -10.17 -14.01
C ASN A 38 10.08 -9.87 -13.83
N ALA A 39 10.66 -8.96 -14.62
CA ALA A 39 12.08 -8.62 -14.53
C ALA A 39 12.47 -7.86 -13.26
N ILE A 40 11.50 -7.21 -12.60
CA ILE A 40 11.70 -6.43 -11.37
C ILE A 40 10.89 -6.98 -10.19
N LYS A 41 10.32 -8.18 -10.33
CA LYS A 41 9.52 -8.81 -9.28
C LYS A 41 10.40 -9.10 -8.05
N PRO A 42 9.96 -8.72 -6.83
CA PRO A 42 10.75 -8.96 -5.63
C PRO A 42 10.62 -10.41 -5.16
N LEU A 43 11.54 -10.84 -4.29
CA LEU A 43 11.45 -12.11 -3.59
C LEU A 43 10.77 -11.91 -2.22
N LEU A 44 9.75 -12.72 -1.90
CA LEU A 44 9.00 -12.66 -0.63
C LEU A 44 9.54 -13.61 0.44
N VAL A 45 10.86 -13.66 0.58
CA VAL A 45 11.56 -14.58 1.51
C VAL A 45 12.38 -13.85 2.58
N ARG A 46 12.64 -12.55 2.39
CA ARG A 46 13.49 -11.74 3.27
C ARG A 46 12.65 -10.78 4.13
N PRO A 47 12.20 -11.17 5.33
CA PRO A 47 11.34 -10.33 6.18
C PRO A 47 11.97 -9.01 6.62
N ASP A 48 13.30 -8.98 6.70
CA ASP A 48 14.09 -7.79 7.01
C ASP A 48 14.01 -6.71 5.92
N MET A 49 13.68 -7.10 4.69
CA MET A 49 13.59 -6.19 3.55
C MET A 49 12.21 -5.53 3.43
N TRP A 50 11.25 -5.93 4.26
CA TRP A 50 9.88 -5.45 4.19
C TRP A 50 9.44 -4.82 5.50
N SER A 51 8.86 -3.62 5.41
CA SER A 51 8.28 -2.90 6.54
C SER A 51 6.82 -2.59 6.23
N PRO A 52 5.87 -2.76 7.18
CA PRO A 52 4.53 -2.24 7.01
C PRO A 52 4.57 -0.71 6.96
N MET A 53 4.13 -0.16 5.83
CA MET A 53 4.10 1.28 5.55
C MET A 53 2.78 1.89 6.02
N VAL A 54 1.67 1.20 5.72
CA VAL A 54 0.31 1.61 6.11
C VAL A 54 -0.49 0.38 6.50
N VAL A 55 -1.27 0.47 7.57
CA VAL A 55 -2.27 -0.55 7.91
C VAL A 55 -3.65 0.10 7.95
N LEU A 56 -4.58 -0.45 7.15
CA LEU A 56 -5.99 -0.12 7.19
C LEU A 56 -6.66 -1.05 8.19
N HIS A 57 -7.46 -0.50 9.10
CA HIS A 57 -8.19 -1.26 10.10
C HIS A 57 -9.56 -0.64 10.35
N GLY A 58 -10.48 -1.39 10.98
CA GLY A 58 -11.84 -0.92 11.29
C GLY A 58 -12.86 -1.24 10.22
N PHE A 59 -12.63 -2.28 9.41
CA PHE A 59 -13.63 -2.76 8.45
C PHE A 59 -14.82 -3.39 9.20
N LYS A 60 -16.03 -2.93 8.88
CA LYS A 60 -17.27 -3.43 9.47
C LYS A 60 -17.72 -4.79 8.90
N SER A 61 -17.28 -5.12 7.69
CA SER A 61 -17.62 -6.38 7.02
C SER A 61 -16.43 -6.98 6.27
N ILE A 62 -16.45 -8.31 6.15
CA ILE A 62 -15.47 -9.07 5.36
C ILE A 62 -15.56 -8.68 3.88
N ASP A 63 -16.77 -8.43 3.36
CA ASP A 63 -16.97 -8.03 1.97
C ASP A 63 -16.33 -6.68 1.67
N LEU A 64 -16.46 -5.71 2.57
CA LEU A 64 -15.80 -4.41 2.41
C LEU A 64 -14.28 -4.56 2.41
N GLN A 65 -13.72 -5.39 3.30
CA GLN A 65 -12.30 -5.71 3.32
C GLN A 65 -11.86 -6.43 2.03
N ASN A 66 -12.66 -7.38 1.52
CA ASN A 66 -12.37 -8.11 0.29
C ASN A 66 -12.36 -7.19 -0.93
N ASN A 67 -13.36 -6.32 -1.05
CA ASN A 67 -13.48 -5.34 -2.12
C ASN A 67 -12.32 -4.35 -2.08
N MET A 68 -12.01 -3.80 -0.89
CA MET A 68 -10.88 -2.89 -0.71
C MET A 68 -9.56 -3.60 -1.02
N PHE A 69 -9.36 -4.84 -0.56
CA PHE A 69 -8.17 -5.62 -0.87
C PHE A 69 -8.01 -5.86 -2.37
N SER A 70 -9.09 -6.21 -3.06
CA SER A 70 -9.10 -6.41 -4.51
C SER A 70 -8.70 -5.12 -5.23
N LEU A 71 -9.33 -4.00 -4.86
CA LEU A 71 -9.02 -2.68 -5.41
C LEU A 71 -7.57 -2.27 -5.18
N LEU A 72 -7.00 -2.53 -4.00
CA LEU A 72 -5.62 -2.17 -3.67
C LEU A 72 -4.58 -3.15 -4.24
N SER A 73 -4.98 -4.39 -4.50
CA SER A 73 -4.08 -5.43 -5.05
C SER A 73 -3.93 -5.34 -6.57
N THR A 74 -4.75 -4.52 -7.26
CA THR A 74 -4.56 -4.32 -8.70
C THR A 74 -3.16 -3.72 -8.97
N PRO A 75 -2.50 -4.11 -10.07
CA PRO A 75 -1.20 -3.54 -10.42
C PRO A 75 -1.23 -2.02 -10.51
N VAL A 76 -0.11 -1.37 -10.20
CA VAL A 76 0.01 0.08 -10.40
C VAL A 76 -0.11 0.43 -11.89
N PRO A 77 -0.55 1.65 -12.23
CA PRO A 77 -0.59 2.12 -13.60
C PRO A 77 0.77 1.97 -14.30
N PRO A 78 0.79 1.78 -15.62
CA PRO A 78 2.02 1.67 -16.36
C PRO A 78 2.82 2.98 -16.30
N PRO A 79 4.14 2.95 -16.52
CA PRO A 79 5.04 4.10 -16.32
C PRO A 79 4.59 5.34 -17.07
N GLU A 80 4.04 5.17 -18.27
CA GLU A 80 3.54 6.24 -19.14
C GLU A 80 2.42 7.07 -18.48
N THR A 81 1.62 6.44 -17.60
CA THR A 81 0.60 7.14 -16.82
C THR A 81 1.18 7.82 -15.58
N VAL A 82 2.23 7.24 -14.99
CA VAL A 82 2.87 7.76 -13.77
C VAL A 82 3.71 9.00 -14.08
N ILE A 83 4.47 8.99 -15.18
CA ILE A 83 5.38 10.10 -15.56
C ILE A 83 4.66 11.44 -15.73
N GLN A 84 3.39 11.42 -16.17
CA GLN A 84 2.55 12.63 -16.30
C GLN A 84 2.43 13.38 -14.98
N ARG A 85 2.52 12.67 -13.85
CA ARG A 85 2.42 13.24 -12.50
C ARG A 85 3.79 13.57 -11.91
N SER A 86 4.85 12.91 -12.37
CA SER A 86 6.22 13.11 -11.89
C SER A 86 6.93 14.31 -12.53
N GLY A 87 6.28 15.02 -13.46
CA GLY A 87 6.90 16.12 -14.21
C GLY A 87 7.93 15.67 -15.26
N ILE A 88 7.99 14.36 -15.54
CA ILE A 88 8.91 13.77 -16.52
C ILE A 88 8.17 13.61 -17.84
N SER A 89 8.75 14.06 -18.95
CA SER A 89 8.14 13.85 -20.26
C SER A 89 8.31 12.40 -20.74
N LEU A 90 7.40 11.93 -21.60
CA LEU A 90 7.51 10.58 -22.17
C LEU A 90 8.81 10.40 -22.98
N GLU A 91 9.27 11.45 -23.64
CA GLU A 91 10.52 11.44 -24.40
C GLU A 91 11.73 11.31 -23.49
N GLU A 92 11.73 12.03 -22.38
CA GLU A 92 12.77 11.94 -21.36
C GLU A 92 12.82 10.54 -20.75
N TYR A 93 11.67 9.98 -20.38
CA TYR A 93 11.57 8.61 -19.87
C TYR A 93 12.12 7.59 -20.88
N LYS A 94 11.79 7.72 -22.17
CA LYS A 94 12.29 6.83 -23.22
C LYS A 94 13.82 6.85 -23.33
N ARG A 95 14.45 8.00 -23.07
CA ARG A 95 15.91 8.18 -23.08
C ARG A 95 16.62 7.66 -21.83
N PHE A 96 15.90 7.29 -20.78
CA PHE A 96 16.53 6.75 -19.57
C PHE A 96 17.29 5.46 -19.85
N PRO A 97 18.48 5.28 -19.25
CA PRO A 97 19.14 3.99 -19.15
C PRO A 97 18.23 2.95 -18.50
N LEU A 98 18.41 1.68 -18.85
CA LEU A 98 17.57 0.57 -18.36
C LEU A 98 17.51 0.50 -16.83
N GLU A 99 18.63 0.74 -16.15
CA GLU A 99 18.68 0.72 -14.68
C GLU A 99 17.80 1.82 -14.06
N LYS A 100 17.86 3.03 -14.61
CA LYS A 100 17.04 4.17 -14.17
C LYS A 100 15.56 3.93 -14.44
N LYS A 101 15.20 3.32 -15.58
CA LYS A 101 13.83 2.88 -15.87
C LYS A 101 13.34 1.86 -14.82
N ARG A 102 14.14 0.84 -14.54
CA ARG A 102 13.81 -0.18 -13.53
C ARG A 102 13.70 0.40 -12.13
N GLU A 103 14.52 1.38 -11.76
CA GLU A 103 14.37 2.08 -10.48
C GLU A 103 13.06 2.86 -10.41
N PHE A 104 12.74 3.61 -11.46
CA PHE A 104 11.47 4.33 -11.57
C PHE A 104 10.27 3.38 -11.46
N GLU A 105 10.25 2.32 -12.25
CA GLU A 105 9.18 1.30 -12.27
C GLU A 105 9.03 0.54 -10.95
N ARG A 106 10.12 0.34 -10.20
CA ARG A 106 10.08 -0.31 -8.88
C ARG A 106 9.47 0.58 -7.81
N ASN A 107 9.55 1.90 -7.95
CA ASN A 107 9.03 2.80 -6.94
C ASN A 107 7.49 2.87 -7.01
N MET A 108 6.84 2.10 -6.14
CA MET A 108 5.39 1.97 -6.12
C MET A 108 4.73 2.74 -4.97
N ILE A 109 5.50 3.44 -4.13
CA ILE A 109 4.99 4.13 -2.93
C ILE A 109 3.90 5.13 -3.31
N GLU A 110 4.23 6.13 -4.12
CA GLU A 110 3.27 7.18 -4.50
C GLU A 110 2.07 6.64 -5.30
N PRO A 111 2.25 5.80 -6.34
CA PRO A 111 1.11 5.21 -7.05
C PRO A 111 0.17 4.40 -6.14
N LYS A 112 0.70 3.64 -5.17
CA LYS A 112 -0.14 2.89 -4.22
C LYS A 112 -0.85 3.77 -3.21
N LEU A 113 -0.21 4.83 -2.76
CA LEU A 113 -0.82 5.83 -1.89
C LEU A 113 -1.97 6.56 -2.62
N ASP A 114 -1.76 6.99 -3.86
CA ASP A 114 -2.81 7.56 -4.72
C ASP A 114 -3.99 6.59 -4.90
N GLN A 115 -3.69 5.33 -5.23
CA GLN A 115 -4.69 4.28 -5.35
C GLN A 115 -5.48 4.06 -4.04
N LEU A 116 -4.81 4.10 -2.89
CA LEU A 116 -5.44 4.02 -1.57
C LEU A 116 -6.39 5.20 -1.33
N CYS A 117 -5.94 6.43 -1.57
CA CYS A 117 -6.77 7.62 -1.41
C CYS A 117 -8.01 7.55 -2.32
N ARG A 118 -7.85 7.16 -3.59
CA ARG A 118 -8.95 7.01 -4.55
C ARG A 118 -9.94 5.92 -4.13
N ALA A 119 -9.45 4.78 -3.64
CA ALA A 119 -10.30 3.68 -3.20
C ALA A 119 -11.21 4.10 -2.04
N ILE A 120 -10.67 4.90 -1.10
CA ILE A 120 -11.45 5.42 0.01
C ILE A 120 -12.41 6.53 -0.45
N LEU A 121 -11.98 7.46 -1.30
CA LEU A 121 -12.87 8.46 -1.89
C LEU A 121 -14.04 7.82 -2.64
N PHE A 122 -13.80 6.69 -3.31
CA PHE A 122 -14.86 5.89 -3.92
C PHE A 122 -15.87 5.35 -2.89
N LEU A 123 -15.41 4.87 -1.73
CA LEU A 123 -16.32 4.47 -0.65
C LEU A 123 -17.21 5.63 -0.18
N ASN A 124 -16.63 6.82 -0.04
CA ASN A 124 -17.38 8.03 0.33
C ASN A 124 -18.40 8.44 -0.73
N TYR A 125 -17.98 8.43 -1.99
CA TYR A 125 -18.88 8.74 -3.10
C TYR A 125 -20.07 7.76 -3.13
N LYS A 126 -19.81 6.48 -2.85
CA LYS A 126 -20.84 5.44 -2.73
C LYS A 126 -21.63 5.48 -1.42
N LYS A 127 -21.33 6.43 -0.51
CA LYS A 127 -21.94 6.58 0.82
C LYS A 127 -21.95 5.27 1.63
N ILE A 128 -20.91 4.47 1.49
CA ILE A 128 -20.74 3.25 2.27
C ILE A 128 -20.40 3.67 3.70
N ASP A 129 -21.13 3.15 4.67
CA ASP A 129 -20.82 3.38 6.08
C ASP A 129 -19.57 2.58 6.48
N TYR A 130 -18.51 3.29 6.88
CA TYR A 130 -17.27 2.71 7.34
C TYR A 130 -16.62 3.56 8.44
N SER A 131 -15.79 2.93 9.26
CA SER A 131 -15.05 3.57 10.36
C SER A 131 -13.58 3.18 10.28
N LEU A 132 -12.93 3.56 9.18
CA LEU A 132 -11.57 3.14 8.86
C LEU A 132 -10.54 4.00 9.59
N THR A 133 -9.51 3.34 10.10
CA THR A 133 -8.33 3.98 10.67
C THR A 133 -7.11 3.57 9.84
N LEU A 134 -6.31 4.55 9.44
CA LEU A 134 -5.04 4.37 8.75
C LEU A 134 -3.90 4.54 9.75
N PHE A 135 -3.11 3.49 9.96
CA PHE A 135 -1.90 3.51 10.77
C PHE A 135 -0.70 3.71 9.87
N TRP A 136 0.04 4.79 10.06
CA TRP A 136 1.14 5.22 9.20
C TRP A 136 2.50 4.96 9.85
N GLU A 137 3.39 4.26 9.16
CA GLU A 137 4.81 4.17 9.57
C GLU A 137 5.43 5.57 9.65
N ASN A 138 5.15 6.41 8.65
CA ASN A 138 5.62 7.79 8.59
C ASN A 138 4.51 8.69 8.04
N TYR A 139 4.21 9.78 8.74
CA TYR A 139 3.23 10.78 8.30
C TYR A 139 3.65 11.49 7.00
N ALA A 140 4.93 11.44 6.62
CA ALA A 140 5.37 11.91 5.31
C ALA A 140 4.62 11.22 4.14
N PHE A 141 4.25 9.94 4.30
CA PHE A 141 3.44 9.22 3.30
C PHE A 141 2.00 9.71 3.22
N MET A 142 1.44 10.19 4.33
CA MET A 142 0.12 10.81 4.32
C MET A 142 0.14 12.13 3.53
N ASN A 143 1.20 12.91 3.70
CA ASN A 143 1.35 14.24 3.10
C ASN A 143 1.82 14.21 1.64
N SER A 144 2.33 13.09 1.12
CA SER A 144 2.82 13.00 -0.25
C SER A 144 1.70 13.08 -1.30
N ILE A 145 0.47 12.72 -0.95
CA ILE A 145 -0.69 12.74 -1.87
C ILE A 145 -1.29 14.15 -2.00
N THR A 146 -1.12 14.99 -0.99
CA THR A 146 -1.88 16.24 -0.82
C THR A 146 -1.50 17.34 -1.82
N ARG A 147 -0.57 17.08 -2.74
CA ARG A 147 0.10 18.13 -3.49
C ARG A 147 -0.71 18.79 -4.60
N GLU A 148 -1.79 18.22 -5.16
CA GLU A 148 -2.56 19.00 -6.17
C GLU A 148 -4.00 18.55 -6.53
N THR A 149 -4.44 17.29 -6.33
CA THR A 149 -5.81 16.90 -6.76
C THR A 149 -6.58 15.96 -5.81
N LEU A 150 -5.89 15.36 -4.83
CA LEU A 150 -6.49 14.38 -3.94
C LEU A 150 -6.27 14.76 -2.49
N LYS A 151 -7.36 14.79 -1.73
CA LYS A 151 -7.37 15.00 -0.29
C LYS A 151 -7.93 13.76 0.38
N TRP A 152 -7.37 13.42 1.54
CA TRP A 152 -7.94 12.39 2.39
C TRP A 152 -9.32 12.81 2.85
N PRO A 153 -10.30 11.90 2.84
CA PRO A 153 -11.58 12.15 3.47
C PRO A 153 -11.52 12.49 4.96
N GLU A 154 -12.41 13.37 5.40
CA GLU A 154 -12.51 13.82 6.80
C GLU A 154 -12.97 12.71 7.76
N ASN A 155 -13.69 11.71 7.26
CA ASN A 155 -14.23 10.60 8.04
C ASN A 155 -13.23 9.45 8.31
N ILE A 156 -11.95 9.64 8.00
CA ILE A 156 -10.89 8.67 8.30
C ILE A 156 -10.08 9.14 9.50
N SER A 157 -9.79 8.21 10.40
CA SER A 157 -8.82 8.44 11.46
C SER A 157 -7.40 8.11 10.99
N HIS A 158 -6.44 8.98 11.27
CA HIS A 158 -5.03 8.76 10.99
C HIS A 158 -4.26 8.60 12.30
N LYS A 159 -3.54 7.49 12.46
CA LYS A 159 -2.74 7.18 13.65
C LYS A 159 -1.31 6.81 13.27
N LYS A 160 -0.39 6.90 14.23
CA LYS A 160 0.98 6.43 14.09
C LYS A 160 1.00 4.90 14.16
N LEU A 161 1.73 4.27 13.24
CA LEU A 161 2.06 2.85 13.32
C LEU A 161 3.33 2.69 14.16
N ASP A 162 3.20 1.96 15.27
CA ASP A 162 4.28 1.69 16.20
C ASP A 162 4.96 0.38 15.80
N LEU A 163 6.24 0.49 15.43
CA LEU A 163 7.04 -0.64 14.96
C LEU A 163 8.23 -0.89 15.88
N VAL A 164 8.50 -2.15 16.17
CA VAL A 164 9.75 -2.63 16.79
C VAL A 164 10.57 -3.36 15.74
N LYS A 165 11.90 -3.13 15.76
CA LYS A 165 12.84 -3.71 14.78
C LYS A 165 12.43 -3.47 13.32
N GLY A 166 11.70 -2.38 13.06
CA GLY A 166 11.30 -1.95 11.72
C GLY A 166 10.17 -2.74 11.06
N ASN A 167 9.69 -3.85 11.63
CA ASN A 167 8.64 -4.66 10.98
C ASN A 167 7.62 -5.30 11.95
N MET A 168 7.87 -5.29 13.27
CA MET A 168 6.94 -5.86 14.25
C MET A 168 5.95 -4.80 14.73
N ILE A 169 4.66 -4.99 14.42
CA ILE A 169 3.59 -4.06 14.81
C ILE A 169 3.28 -4.19 16.31
N LEU A 170 3.33 -3.05 17.02
CA LEU A 170 3.04 -2.95 18.45
C LEU A 170 1.65 -2.44 18.78
N ASN A 171 0.97 -1.76 17.85
CA ASN A 171 -0.34 -1.16 18.12
C ASN A 171 -1.30 -2.22 18.70
N PRO A 172 -1.81 -2.05 19.94
CA PRO A 172 -2.67 -3.04 20.59
C PRO A 172 -3.92 -3.38 19.78
N GLU A 173 -4.44 -2.38 19.05
CA GLU A 173 -5.59 -2.50 18.14
C GLU A 173 -5.35 -3.53 17.02
N LEU A 174 -4.11 -3.62 16.53
CA LEU A 174 -3.69 -4.50 15.44
C LEU A 174 -3.17 -5.86 15.94
N ARG A 175 -2.58 -5.92 17.13
CA ARG A 175 -2.05 -7.16 17.73
C ARG A 175 -3.11 -8.21 18.04
N LYS A 176 -4.36 -7.81 18.26
CA LYS A 176 -5.47 -8.75 18.47
C LYS A 176 -5.73 -9.65 17.24
N LEU A 177 -5.16 -9.31 16.08
CA LEU A 177 -5.32 -10.04 14.81
C LEU A 177 -4.25 -11.11 14.57
N SER A 178 -3.05 -10.93 15.10
CA SER A 178 -1.91 -11.82 14.82
C SER A 178 -1.95 -13.13 15.61
N LYS A 179 -2.96 -13.33 16.48
CA LYS A 179 -3.13 -14.56 17.28
C LYS A 179 -3.97 -15.64 16.59
N ILE A 180 -4.48 -15.39 15.39
CA ILE A 180 -5.21 -16.40 14.63
C ILE A 180 -4.18 -17.32 13.97
N LYS A 181 -3.84 -18.41 14.66
CA LYS A 181 -3.28 -19.61 14.02
C LYS A 181 -4.39 -20.22 13.17
N ILE A 182 -4.15 -20.33 11.86
CA ILE A 182 -4.83 -21.30 10.99
C ILE A 182 -4.32 -22.68 11.39
#